data_AF-A0AAP2DEI4-F1
#
_entry.id   AF-A0AAP2DEI4-F1
#
_cell.length_a   1.000
_cell.length_b   1.000
_cell.length_c   1.000
_cell.angle_alpha   90.00
_cell.angle_beta   90.00
_cell.angle_gamma   90.00
#
_symmetry.space_group_name_H-M   'P 1'
#
loop_
_entity.id
_entity.type
_entity.pdbx_description
1 polymer ?
#
loop_
_entity_poly.entity_id
_entity_poly.type
_entity_poly.pdbx_seq_one_letter_code
_entity_poly.pdbx_strand_id
1 'polypeptide(L)'
;MASNCGSDDGGGTSVQQTQFTKLQADWTVSSVTGTPGGPDWNDEFSGGVLSLAAGNSFSENGEFAYTFTVPDGVVTSPWPANGLWKFGSSATSSVTRLDSKLSGGGSNNADVPMSYSLESGDKTLILEFDLPEGVNYSIGGRTGSVSGHWKFTFTRP
;
A
#
# COMPACT_ATOMS: atom_id res chain seq x y z
N MET A 1 -44.82 -14.73 31.93
CA MET A 1 -43.88 -15.85 32.17
C MET A 1 -42.96 -15.92 30.97
N ALA A 2 -41.66 -15.81 31.23
CA ALA A 2 -40.58 -15.82 30.24
C ALA A 2 -40.26 -17.23 29.75
N SER A 3 -39.76 -17.35 28.51
CA SER A 3 -38.86 -18.40 27.98
C SER A 3 -38.67 -18.11 26.47
N ASN A 4 -37.51 -18.09 25.84
CA ASN A 4 -36.12 -18.21 26.27
C ASN A 4 -35.24 -17.68 25.11
N CYS A 5 -34.04 -17.21 25.46
CA CYS A 5 -33.01 -16.65 24.62
C CYS A 5 -32.54 -17.56 23.47
N GLY A 6 -32.08 -16.91 22.41
CA GLY A 6 -31.19 -17.44 21.38
C GLY A 6 -30.40 -16.28 20.80
N SER A 7 -29.48 -15.72 21.59
CA SER A 7 -28.44 -14.81 21.11
C SER A 7 -27.63 -15.53 20.04
N ASP A 8 -27.64 -15.02 18.81
CA ASP A 8 -26.61 -15.31 17.82
C ASP A 8 -25.68 -14.08 17.74
N ASP A 9 -24.95 -13.85 18.83
CA ASP A 9 -23.77 -12.99 18.85
C ASP A 9 -22.60 -13.80 18.29
N GLY A 10 -22.52 -13.86 16.95
CA GLY A 10 -21.55 -14.66 16.21
C GLY A 10 -20.58 -13.83 15.38
N GLY A 11 -19.72 -13.06 16.05
CA GLY A 11 -18.41 -12.54 15.59
C GLY A 11 -18.11 -12.53 14.08
N GLY A 12 -18.80 -11.71 13.29
CA GLY A 12 -18.39 -11.41 11.92
C GLY A 12 -17.04 -10.68 11.93
N THR A 13 -16.07 -11.17 11.18
CA THR A 13 -14.79 -10.50 10.95
C THR A 13 -15.07 -9.10 10.37
N SER A 14 -14.51 -8.03 10.95
CA SER A 14 -14.80 -6.68 10.45
C SER A 14 -14.34 -6.52 9.00
N VAL A 15 -14.91 -5.56 8.26
CA VAL A 15 -14.50 -5.31 6.87
C VAL A 15 -13.00 -5.02 6.79
N GLN A 16 -12.47 -4.22 7.71
CA GLN A 16 -11.04 -3.94 7.79
C GLN A 16 -10.23 -5.20 8.07
N GLN A 17 -10.67 -6.06 9.00
CA GLN A 17 -9.98 -7.30 9.31
C GLN A 17 -9.97 -8.27 8.12
N THR A 18 -11.08 -8.35 7.39
CA THR A 18 -11.20 -9.16 6.17
C THR A 18 -10.23 -8.66 5.10
N GLN A 19 -10.20 -7.35 4.85
CA GLN A 19 -9.29 -6.76 3.85
C GLN A 19 -7.83 -6.84 4.27
N PHE A 20 -7.53 -6.65 5.55
CA PHE A 20 -6.19 -6.82 6.10
C PHE A 20 -5.68 -8.24 5.86
N THR A 21 -6.52 -9.25 6.15
CA THR A 21 -6.18 -10.66 5.91
C THR A 21 -5.93 -10.93 4.42
N LYS A 22 -6.71 -10.33 3.52
CA LYS A 22 -6.49 -10.47 2.07
C LYS A 22 -5.18 -9.83 1.61
N LEU A 23 -4.84 -8.65 2.16
CA LEU A 23 -3.64 -7.89 1.80
C LEU A 23 -2.36 -8.47 2.41
N GLN A 24 -2.46 -9.25 3.49
CA GLN A 24 -1.32 -9.88 4.20
C GLN A 24 -0.66 -10.98 3.35
N ALA A 25 0.16 -10.56 2.39
CA ALA A 25 0.92 -11.41 1.49
C ALA A 25 2.17 -10.70 0.99
N ASP A 26 2.99 -11.44 0.26
CA ASP A 26 4.06 -10.91 -0.55
C ASP A 26 3.55 -10.73 -1.99
N TRP A 27 3.65 -9.49 -2.47
CA TRP A 27 3.09 -9.02 -3.73
C TRP A 27 4.22 -8.63 -4.67
N THR A 28 4.40 -9.38 -5.75
CA THR A 28 5.43 -9.10 -6.75
C THR A 28 4.93 -8.11 -7.78
N VAL A 29 5.72 -7.08 -8.09
CA VAL A 29 5.42 -6.11 -9.13
C VAL A 29 5.26 -6.82 -10.46
N SER A 30 4.10 -6.62 -11.09
CA SER A 30 3.77 -7.09 -12.44
C SER A 30 3.89 -5.97 -13.46
N SER A 31 3.38 -4.77 -13.11
CA SER A 31 3.58 -3.59 -13.95
C SER A 31 3.52 -2.29 -13.17
N VAL A 32 4.23 -1.26 -13.66
CA VAL A 32 4.22 0.10 -13.11
C VAL A 32 4.01 1.11 -14.23
N THR A 33 3.04 1.99 -14.06
CA THR A 33 2.87 3.15 -14.93
C THR A 33 2.93 4.41 -14.08
N GLY A 34 3.85 5.32 -14.43
CA GLY A 34 3.90 6.68 -13.91
C GLY A 34 3.13 7.64 -14.81
N THR A 35 3.29 8.94 -14.56
CA THR A 35 2.57 10.05 -15.21
C THR A 35 2.18 9.78 -16.67
N PRO A 36 0.92 10.01 -17.09
CA PRO A 36 0.47 9.75 -18.46
C PRO A 36 1.40 10.39 -19.51
N GLY A 37 1.98 9.57 -20.38
CA GLY A 37 2.96 10.00 -21.40
C GLY A 37 4.42 9.99 -20.96
N GLY A 38 4.72 9.51 -19.74
CA GLY A 38 6.07 9.30 -19.23
C GLY A 38 6.73 8.00 -19.74
N PRO A 39 8.00 7.76 -19.36
CA PRO A 39 8.72 6.53 -19.70
C PRO A 39 8.05 5.31 -19.05
N ASP A 40 8.32 4.12 -19.60
CA ASP A 40 7.99 2.86 -18.94
C ASP A 40 8.87 2.70 -17.70
N TRP A 41 8.25 2.39 -16.55
CA TRP A 41 8.92 2.20 -15.27
C TRP A 41 9.10 0.72 -14.92
N ASN A 42 8.61 -0.19 -15.75
CA ASN A 42 8.66 -1.64 -15.50
C ASN A 42 10.08 -2.14 -15.25
N ASP A 43 11.07 -1.64 -15.99
CA ASP A 43 12.47 -2.07 -15.83
C ASP A 43 13.03 -1.69 -14.45
N GLU A 44 12.64 -0.53 -13.92
CA GLU A 44 13.14 -0.05 -12.64
C GLU A 44 12.53 -0.80 -11.45
N PHE A 45 11.24 -1.14 -11.54
CA PHE A 45 10.52 -1.86 -10.48
C PHE A 45 10.48 -3.37 -10.73
N SER A 46 11.24 -3.86 -11.71
CA SER A 46 11.25 -5.26 -12.12
C SER A 46 11.68 -6.15 -10.96
N GLY A 47 10.91 -7.21 -10.71
CA GLY A 47 11.14 -8.12 -9.59
C GLY A 47 10.91 -7.49 -8.20
N GLY A 48 10.31 -6.30 -8.13
CA GLY A 48 10.00 -5.65 -6.87
C GLY A 48 8.98 -6.44 -6.05
N VAL A 49 9.12 -6.43 -4.73
CA VAL A 49 8.23 -7.16 -3.81
C VAL A 49 7.71 -6.21 -2.73
N LEU A 50 6.41 -6.05 -2.69
CA LEU A 50 5.67 -5.42 -1.59
C LEU A 50 5.27 -6.50 -0.59
N SER A 51 5.85 -6.47 0.61
CA SER A 51 5.50 -7.40 1.69
C SER A 51 4.66 -6.72 2.75
N LEU A 52 3.49 -7.31 2.99
CA LEU A 52 2.59 -7.02 4.13
C LEU A 52 2.49 -8.23 5.08
N ALA A 53 3.20 -9.33 4.77
CA ALA A 53 3.07 -10.62 5.42
C ALA A 53 3.69 -10.68 6.82
N ALA A 54 4.78 -9.94 7.07
CA ALA A 54 5.56 -10.06 8.29
C ALA A 54 5.24 -8.99 9.34
N GLY A 55 5.08 -9.39 10.59
CA GLY A 55 5.09 -8.50 11.76
C GLY A 55 3.84 -7.64 12.00
N ASN A 56 2.83 -7.73 11.13
CA ASN A 56 1.58 -6.99 11.30
C ASN A 56 0.55 -7.77 12.11
N SER A 57 -0.01 -7.13 13.13
CA SER A 57 -1.22 -7.57 13.81
C SER A 57 -2.38 -6.65 13.43
N PHE A 58 -3.57 -7.23 13.26
CA PHE A 58 -4.76 -6.45 13.00
C PHE A 58 -5.13 -5.62 14.25
N SER A 59 -5.38 -4.33 14.03
CA SER A 59 -6.01 -3.43 14.99
C SER A 59 -7.02 -2.58 14.25
N GLU A 60 -8.23 -2.45 14.77
CA GLU A 60 -9.30 -1.69 14.12
C GLU A 60 -8.94 -0.20 14.07
N ASN A 61 -9.05 0.40 12.87
CA ASN A 61 -8.54 1.72 12.54
C ASN A 61 -7.03 1.91 12.82
N GLY A 62 -6.32 0.80 13.01
CA GLY A 62 -4.90 0.77 13.29
C GLY A 62 -4.04 0.94 12.05
N GLU A 63 -2.74 0.99 12.30
CA GLU A 63 -1.71 1.11 11.29
C GLU A 63 -1.04 -0.25 11.10
N PHE A 64 -0.61 -0.53 9.87
CA PHE A 64 0.14 -1.74 9.55
C PHE A 64 1.32 -1.40 8.66
N ALA A 65 2.44 -2.05 8.92
CA ALA A 65 3.69 -1.84 8.23
C ALA A 65 3.69 -2.52 6.85
N TYR A 66 4.41 -1.92 5.92
CA TYR A 66 4.78 -2.56 4.67
C TYR A 66 6.29 -2.42 4.47
N THR A 67 6.84 -3.34 3.69
CA THR A 67 8.17 -3.22 3.12
C THR A 67 8.08 -3.36 1.61
N PHE A 68 8.94 -2.66 0.89
CA PHE A 68 9.06 -2.73 -0.55
C PHE A 68 10.54 -2.83 -0.92
N THR A 69 10.88 -3.88 -1.66
CA THR A 69 12.25 -4.13 -2.09
C THR A 69 12.29 -4.31 -3.59
N VAL A 70 13.44 -3.99 -4.19
CA VAL A 70 13.80 -4.42 -5.55
C VAL A 70 15.14 -5.15 -5.51
N PRO A 71 15.42 -6.07 -6.45
CA PRO A 71 16.65 -6.86 -6.46
C PRO A 71 17.94 -6.03 -6.47
N ASP A 72 17.96 -4.90 -7.18
CA ASP A 72 19.17 -4.07 -7.33
C ASP A 72 19.39 -3.05 -6.20
N GLY A 73 18.53 -3.06 -5.17
CA GLY A 73 18.71 -2.28 -3.95
C GLY A 73 18.58 -0.75 -4.09
N VAL A 74 18.41 -0.24 -5.31
CA VAL A 74 18.15 1.18 -5.58
C VAL A 74 16.71 1.35 -6.03
N VAL A 75 15.78 1.47 -5.08
CA VAL A 75 14.52 2.17 -5.38
C VAL A 75 14.32 3.23 -4.33
N THR A 76 14.28 4.45 -4.82
CA THR A 76 13.79 5.56 -4.02
C THR A 76 13.04 6.52 -4.92
N SER A 77 11.76 6.64 -4.61
CA SER A 77 10.73 7.39 -5.33
C SER A 77 10.12 6.65 -6.53
N PRO A 78 8.77 6.58 -6.65
CA PRO A 78 7.75 7.21 -5.80
C PRO A 78 7.42 6.39 -4.53
N TRP A 79 8.09 5.26 -4.35
CA TRP A 79 7.75 4.27 -3.33
C TRP A 79 8.86 4.14 -2.28
N PRO A 80 8.58 4.43 -0.99
CA PRO A 80 9.53 4.20 0.09
C PRO A 80 9.80 2.71 0.33
N ALA A 81 11.03 2.35 0.70
CA ALA A 81 11.40 0.96 0.98
C ALA A 81 10.64 0.33 2.16
N ASN A 82 10.11 1.16 3.06
CA ASN A 82 9.27 0.73 4.17
C ASN A 82 8.39 1.88 4.62
N GLY A 83 7.29 1.57 5.29
CA GLY A 83 6.43 2.57 5.89
C GLY A 83 5.22 1.96 6.58
N LEU A 84 4.25 2.82 6.88
CA LEU A 84 3.00 2.43 7.53
C LEU A 84 1.82 2.79 6.64
N TRP A 85 0.82 1.93 6.61
CA TRP A 85 -0.49 2.17 6.01
C TRP A 85 -1.56 2.20 7.09
N LYS A 86 -2.67 2.86 6.77
CA LYS A 86 -3.95 2.72 7.47
C LYS A 86 -5.05 2.56 6.44
N PHE A 87 -6.17 1.92 6.80
CA PHE A 87 -7.34 1.95 5.93
C PHE A 87 -7.89 3.37 5.80
N GLY A 88 -8.36 3.71 4.61
CA GLY A 88 -9.10 4.94 4.35
C GLY A 88 -10.53 4.86 4.89
N SER A 89 -11.35 5.85 4.54
CA SER A 89 -12.79 5.86 4.87
C SER A 89 -13.54 4.64 4.35
N SER A 90 -13.11 4.10 3.21
CA SER A 90 -13.58 2.83 2.64
C SER A 90 -12.48 1.78 2.72
N ALA A 91 -12.60 0.87 3.69
CA ALA A 91 -11.60 -0.16 3.90
C ALA A 91 -11.46 -1.13 2.71
N THR A 92 -12.46 -1.24 1.82
CA THR A 92 -12.45 -2.14 0.65
C THR A 92 -11.80 -1.55 -0.59
N SER A 93 -11.50 -0.26 -0.60
CA SER A 93 -11.04 0.43 -1.82
C SER A 93 -10.01 1.52 -1.57
N SER A 94 -9.68 1.84 -0.31
CA SER A 94 -8.74 2.90 0.02
C SER A 94 -7.85 2.54 1.21
N VAL A 95 -6.57 2.88 1.06
CA VAL A 95 -5.58 2.91 2.12
C VAL A 95 -4.85 4.25 2.06
N THR A 96 -4.24 4.67 3.16
CA THR A 96 -3.38 5.86 3.20
C THR A 96 -1.99 5.44 3.60
N ARG A 97 -1.00 5.77 2.77
CA ARG A 97 0.41 5.63 3.08
C ARG A 97 0.84 6.78 3.97
N LEU A 98 1.33 6.48 5.16
CA LEU A 98 1.67 7.46 6.18
C LEU A 98 3.07 8.03 5.95
N ASP A 99 3.24 8.75 4.85
CA ASP A 99 4.53 9.31 4.44
C ASP A 99 5.05 10.35 5.46
N SER A 100 4.15 10.98 6.22
CA SER A 100 4.51 11.86 7.35
C SER A 100 5.25 11.15 8.48
N LYS A 101 5.20 9.81 8.52
CA LYS A 101 5.87 8.97 9.53
C LYS A 101 7.13 8.26 9.01
N LEU A 102 7.56 8.52 7.78
CA LEU A 102 8.76 7.89 7.22
C LEU A 102 10.03 8.37 7.94
N SER A 103 10.81 7.43 8.48
CA SER A 103 12.13 7.74 9.02
C SER A 103 13.08 8.14 7.89
N GLY A 104 13.53 9.41 7.89
CA GLY A 104 14.42 9.94 6.84
C GLY A 104 13.70 10.71 5.72
N GLY A 105 12.37 10.78 5.75
CA GLY A 105 11.62 11.80 5.01
C GLY A 105 11.86 13.17 5.66
N GLY A 106 12.05 14.22 4.86
CA GLY A 106 12.03 15.57 5.40
C GLY A 106 10.70 15.83 6.12
N SER A 107 10.67 16.72 7.10
CA SER A 107 9.51 17.05 7.96
C SER A 107 8.25 17.56 7.23
N ASN A 108 8.18 17.45 5.89
CA ASN A 108 7.15 18.00 5.02
C ASN A 108 6.43 16.94 4.15
N ASN A 109 6.70 15.64 4.32
CA ASN A 109 5.99 14.62 3.55
C ASN A 109 4.54 14.51 4.04
N ALA A 110 3.59 14.83 3.17
CA ALA A 110 2.17 14.63 3.43
C ALA A 110 1.80 13.14 3.25
N ASP A 111 0.86 12.65 4.07
CA ASP A 111 0.27 11.32 3.87
C ASP A 111 -0.33 11.20 2.46
N VAL A 112 -0.11 10.05 1.83
CA VAL A 112 -0.52 9.79 0.45
C VAL A 112 -1.76 8.90 0.46
N PRO A 113 -2.96 9.42 0.14
CA PRO A 113 -4.14 8.60 -0.05
C PRO A 113 -3.97 7.75 -1.32
N MET A 114 -4.29 6.47 -1.23
CA MET A 114 -4.21 5.52 -2.32
C MET A 114 -5.55 4.82 -2.51
N SER A 115 -5.93 4.65 -3.77
CA SER A 115 -7.00 3.74 -4.14
C SER A 115 -6.39 2.35 -4.36
N TYR A 116 -7.09 1.31 -3.94
CA TYR A 116 -6.66 -0.05 -4.22
C TYR A 116 -7.82 -0.92 -4.68
N SER A 117 -7.51 -1.94 -5.48
CA SER A 117 -8.45 -3.00 -5.83
C SER A 117 -7.77 -4.35 -5.77
N LEU A 118 -8.56 -5.36 -5.41
CA LEU A 118 -8.17 -6.77 -5.46
C LEU A 118 -8.96 -7.45 -6.57
N GLU A 119 -8.25 -8.03 -7.53
CA GLU A 119 -8.81 -8.72 -8.69
C GLU A 119 -8.38 -10.19 -8.72
N SER A 120 -8.96 -10.95 -9.66
CA SER A 120 -8.58 -12.35 -9.90
C SER A 120 -8.65 -13.25 -8.67
N GLY A 121 -9.68 -13.07 -7.83
CA GLY A 121 -9.82 -13.80 -6.56
C GLY A 121 -8.79 -13.39 -5.51
N ASP A 122 -8.57 -12.07 -5.37
CA ASP A 122 -7.55 -11.47 -4.51
C ASP A 122 -6.10 -11.86 -4.89
N LYS A 123 -5.81 -12.21 -6.15
CA LYS A 123 -4.44 -12.54 -6.61
C LYS A 123 -3.71 -11.41 -7.29
N THR A 124 -4.44 -10.36 -7.65
CA THR A 124 -3.90 -9.15 -8.26
C THR A 124 -4.26 -7.97 -7.38
N LEU A 125 -3.26 -7.19 -6.96
CA LEU A 125 -3.44 -5.95 -6.22
C LEU A 125 -3.08 -4.79 -7.14
N ILE A 126 -4.03 -3.89 -7.38
CA ILE A 126 -3.80 -2.65 -8.11
C ILE A 126 -3.82 -1.52 -7.11
N LEU A 127 -2.82 -0.64 -7.16
CA LEU A 127 -2.67 0.53 -6.31
C LEU A 127 -2.49 1.77 -7.17
N GLU A 128 -3.29 2.79 -6.92
CA GLU A 128 -3.30 4.05 -7.67
C GLU A 128 -3.23 5.24 -6.70
N PHE A 129 -2.32 6.18 -6.96
CA PHE A 129 -2.13 7.36 -6.12
C PHE A 129 -1.46 8.49 -6.88
N ASP A 130 -1.66 9.71 -6.40
CA ASP A 130 -1.01 10.90 -6.95
C ASP A 130 0.06 11.39 -5.99
N LEU A 131 1.25 11.69 -6.52
CA LEU A 131 2.29 12.39 -5.78
C LEU A 131 2.30 13.87 -6.15
N PRO A 132 2.16 14.78 -5.17
CA PRO A 132 2.27 16.20 -5.45
C PRO A 132 3.69 16.60 -5.86
N GLU A 133 3.80 17.72 -6.58
CA GLU A 133 5.09 18.33 -6.90
C GLU A 133 5.87 18.69 -5.63
N GLY A 134 7.19 18.55 -5.68
CA GLY A 134 8.07 18.89 -4.57
C GLY A 134 8.15 17.85 -3.44
N VAL A 135 7.44 16.71 -3.54
CA VAL A 135 7.69 15.57 -2.65
C VAL A 135 9.07 15.01 -2.96
N ASN A 136 9.95 15.07 -1.96
CA ASN A 136 11.29 14.53 -2.05
C ASN A 136 11.42 13.37 -1.06
N TYR A 137 11.43 12.15 -1.59
CA TYR A 137 11.92 11.01 -0.85
C TYR A 137 13.44 11.10 -0.88
N SER A 138 14.03 11.84 0.07
CA SER A 138 15.48 12.10 0.17
C SER A 138 16.34 10.85 0.36
N ILE A 139 15.72 9.68 0.52
CA ILE A 139 16.41 8.40 0.55
C ILE A 139 16.82 8.15 -0.91
N GLY A 140 18.07 7.79 -1.22
CA GLY A 140 18.50 7.26 -2.54
C GLY A 140 18.59 8.20 -3.76
N GLY A 141 18.41 9.52 -3.61
CA GLY A 141 19.10 10.50 -4.47
C GLY A 141 18.46 10.84 -5.83
N ARG A 142 17.16 10.60 -6.05
CA ARG A 142 16.46 11.17 -7.21
C ARG A 142 16.16 12.66 -6.98
N THR A 143 16.82 13.52 -7.76
CA THR A 143 16.60 14.98 -7.78
C THR A 143 15.56 15.41 -8.82
N GLY A 144 15.00 14.48 -9.59
CA GLY A 144 13.95 14.74 -10.58
C GLY A 144 12.55 14.63 -9.99
N SER A 145 11.62 15.46 -10.48
CA SER A 145 10.20 15.42 -10.08
C SER A 145 9.55 14.08 -10.44
N VAL A 146 9.19 13.31 -9.42
CA VAL A 146 8.39 12.06 -9.50
C VAL A 146 6.89 12.31 -9.28
N SER A 147 6.49 13.57 -9.37
CA SER A 147 5.11 13.98 -9.20
C SER A 147 4.23 13.47 -10.33
N GLY A 148 2.96 13.29 -10.01
CA GLY A 148 1.95 12.80 -10.94
C GLY A 148 1.31 11.50 -10.48
N HIS A 149 0.56 10.92 -11.41
CA HIS A 149 -0.24 9.74 -11.17
C HIS A 149 0.59 8.47 -11.30
N TRP A 150 0.50 7.61 -10.30
CA TRP A 150 1.19 6.33 -10.25
C TRP A 150 0.19 5.21 -10.11
N LYS A 151 0.39 4.16 -10.92
CA LYS A 151 -0.33 2.91 -10.84
C LYS A 151 0.65 1.75 -10.77
N PHE A 152 0.56 1.00 -9.69
CA PHE A 152 1.30 -0.23 -9.48
C PHE A 152 0.32 -1.40 -9.55
N THR A 153 0.67 -2.41 -10.35
CA THR A 153 -0.03 -3.69 -10.37
C THR A 153 0.90 -4.75 -9.82
N PHE A 154 0.45 -5.43 -8.78
CA PHE A 154 1.16 -6.52 -8.15
C PHE A 154 0.39 -7.82 -8.28
N THR A 155 1.11 -8.93 -8.19
CA THR A 155 0.56 -10.28 -8.22
C THR A 155 1.13 -11.11 -7.09
N ARG A 156 0.35 -12.09 -6.63
CA ARG A 156 0.80 -13.12 -5.69
C ARG A 156 0.47 -14.51 -6.24
N PRO A 157 1.15 -15.58 -5.78
CA PRO A 157 0.90 -16.96 -6.21
C PRO A 157 -0.58 -17.40 -6.08
#